data_AF-A0A947ECJ8-F1
#
_entry.id   AF-A0A947ECJ8-F1
#
_cell.length_a   1.000
_cell.length_b   1.000
_cell.length_c   1.000
_cell.angle_alpha   90.00
_cell.angle_beta   90.00
_cell.angle_gamma   90.00
#
_symmetry.space_group_name_H-M   'P 1'
#
loop_
_entity.id
_entity.type
_entity.pdbx_description
1 polymer ?
#
loop_
_entity_poly.entity_id
_entity_poly.type
_entity_poly.pdbx_seq_one_letter_code
_entity_poly.pdbx_strand_id
1 'polypeptide(L)' 'SPEQRMVVVLKDVEGWTHEEIADEAGITVTAAKVRLHRARSKLRTMLWDEEGR' A
#
# COMPACT_ATOMS: atom_id res chain seq x y z
N SER A 1 2.48 1.31 -8.44
CA SER A 1 3.45 2.40 -8.65
C SER A 1 4.45 2.41 -7.50
N PRO A 2 5.55 3.20 -7.55
CA PRO A 2 6.45 3.38 -6.42
C PRO A 2 5.73 3.78 -5.13
N GLU A 3 4.74 4.70 -5.20
CA GLU A 3 4.01 5.14 -4.00
C GLU A 3 3.14 4.03 -3.40
N GLN A 4 2.48 3.24 -4.24
CA GLN A 4 1.67 2.10 -3.77
C GLN A 4 2.54 1.03 -3.08
N ARG A 5 3.75 0.79 -3.58
CA ARG A 5 4.70 -0.15 -2.95
C ARG A 5 5.14 0.38 -1.60
N MET A 6 5.51 1.67 -1.52
CA MET A 6 5.92 2.32 -0.28
C MET A 6 4.86 2.19 0.81
N VAL A 7 3.59 2.51 0.49
CA VAL A 7 2.51 2.45 1.49
C VAL A 7 2.30 1.02 2.02
N VAL A 8 2.47 -0.01 1.18
CA VAL A 8 2.40 -1.42 1.64
C VAL A 8 3.55 -1.76 2.57
N VAL A 9 4.80 -1.41 2.21
CA VAL A 9 5.95 -1.71 3.05
C VAL A 9 5.80 -1.05 4.42
N LEU A 10 5.54 0.25 4.44
CA LEU A 10 5.40 0.98 5.70
C LEU A 10 4.24 0.44 6.55
N LYS A 11 3.10 0.09 5.94
CA LYS A 11 1.93 -0.39 6.70
C LYS A 11 2.03 -1.85 7.13
N ASP A 12 2.34 -2.72 6.19
CA ASP A 12 2.16 -4.17 6.33
C ASP A 12 3.46 -4.87 6.77
N VAL A 13 4.62 -4.25 6.57
CA VAL A 13 5.92 -4.77 7.00
C VAL A 13 6.43 -4.01 8.23
N GLU A 14 6.44 -2.68 8.19
CA GLU A 14 6.98 -1.84 9.27
C GLU A 14 5.95 -1.46 10.35
N GLY A 15 4.65 -1.71 10.11
CA GLY A 15 3.60 -1.52 11.11
C GLY A 15 3.14 -0.06 11.34
N TRP A 16 3.53 0.88 10.47
CA TRP A 16 3.19 2.30 10.63
C TRP A 16 1.68 2.56 10.60
N THR A 17 1.23 3.66 11.20
CA THR A 17 -0.14 4.16 11.11
C THR A 17 -0.41 4.86 9.77
N HIS A 18 -1.68 5.11 9.43
CA HIS A 18 -1.98 5.83 8.17
C HIS A 18 -1.58 7.30 8.27
N GLU A 19 -1.61 7.83 9.49
CA GLU A 19 -1.22 9.17 9.89
C GLU A 19 0.29 9.36 9.70
N GLU A 20 1.13 8.50 10.28
CA GLU A 20 2.59 8.55 10.08
C GLU A 20 2.98 8.43 8.60
N ILE A 21 2.33 7.53 7.85
CA ILE A 21 2.58 7.38 6.41
C ILE A 21 2.16 8.63 5.63
N ALA A 22 1.05 9.26 6.03
CA ALA A 22 0.55 10.44 5.35
C ALA A 22 1.45 11.66 5.58
N ASP A 23 1.93 11.82 6.81
CA ASP A 23 2.84 12.88 7.21
C ASP A 23 4.20 12.73 6.49
N GLU A 24 4.79 11.52 6.51
CA GLU A 24 6.06 11.23 5.83
C GLU A 24 5.97 11.42 4.31
N ALA A 25 4.88 10.98 3.69
CA ALA A 25 4.71 11.07 2.24
C ALA A 25 4.15 12.42 1.75
N GLY A 26 3.84 13.36 2.65
CA GLY A 26 3.26 14.67 2.30
C GLY A 26 1.89 14.57 1.62
N ILE A 27 1.03 13.66 2.06
CA ILE A 27 -0.29 13.37 1.47
C ILE A 27 -1.38 13.40 2.54
N THR A 28 -2.64 13.38 2.13
CA THR A 28 -3.74 13.20 3.11
C THR A 28 -3.81 11.75 3.60
N VAL A 29 -4.28 11.55 4.84
CA VAL A 29 -4.59 10.23 5.42
C VAL A 29 -5.56 9.45 4.53
N THR A 30 -6.54 10.12 3.94
CA THR A 30 -7.47 9.51 2.96
C THR A 30 -6.72 8.98 1.74
N ALA A 31 -5.77 9.75 1.20
CA ALA A 31 -4.96 9.30 0.07
C ALA A 31 -4.05 8.12 0.44
N ALA A 32 -3.50 8.08 1.66
CA ALA A 32 -2.75 6.92 2.16
C ALA A 32 -3.61 5.66 2.19
N LYS A 33 -4.83 5.74 2.74
CA LYS A 33 -5.82 4.62 2.76
C LYS A 33 -6.18 4.14 1.35
N VAL A 34 -6.48 5.07 0.43
CA VAL A 34 -6.81 4.72 -0.97
C VAL A 34 -5.64 4.05 -1.67
N ARG A 35 -4.41 4.55 -1.49
CA ARG A 35 -3.20 3.94 -2.06
C ARG A 35 -2.98 2.52 -1.53
N LEU A 36 -3.10 2.31 -0.22
CA LEU A 36 -2.97 1.00 0.40
C LEU A 36 -3.99 0.01 -0.14
N HIS A 37 -5.26 0.42 -0.22
CA HIS A 37 -6.32 -0.43 -0.76
C HIS A 37 -6.02 -0.88 -2.21
N ARG A 38 -5.65 0.07 -3.07
CA ARG A 38 -5.29 -0.23 -4.48
C ARG A 38 -4.06 -1.12 -4.57
N ALA A 39 -3.05 -0.87 -3.73
CA ALA A 39 -1.82 -1.64 -3.69
C ALA A 39 -2.08 -3.10 -3.29
N ARG A 40 -2.85 -3.33 -2.23
CA ARG A 40 -3.25 -4.68 -1.79
C ARG A 40 -4.09 -5.40 -2.83
N SER A 41 -5.06 -4.72 -3.46
CA SER A 41 -5.84 -5.32 -4.55
C SER A 41 -4.95 -5.75 -5.71
N LYS A 42 -3.95 -4.94 -6.08
CA LYS A 42 -2.99 -5.30 -7.13
C LYS A 42 -2.09 -6.49 -6.75
N LEU A 43 -1.53 -6.49 -5.54
CA LEU A 43 -0.70 -7.60 -5.04
C LEU A 43 -1.47 -8.92 -5.05
N ARG A 44 -2.71 -8.85 -4.60
CA ARG A 44 -3.61 -9.98 -4.55
C ARG A 44 -3.91 -10.55 -5.95
N THR A 45 -4.16 -9.71 -6.95
CA THR A 45 -4.27 -10.16 -8.35
C THR A 45 -2.98 -10.83 -8.83
N MET A 46 -1.82 -10.24 -8.52
CA MET A 46 -0.52 -10.81 -8.96
C MET A 46 -0.26 -12.20 -8.36
N LEU A 47 -0.57 -12.40 -7.08
CA LEU A 47 -0.42 -13.71 -6.43
C LEU A 47 -1.33 -14.77 -7.04
N TRP A 48 -2.58 -14.41 -7.36
CA TRP A 48 -3.51 -15.35 -8.01
C TRP A 48 -3.17 -15.64 -9.47
N ASP A 49 -2.64 -14.67 -10.20
CA ASP A 49 -2.15 -14.90 -11.57
C ASP A 49 -0.89 -15.80 -11.58
N GLU A 50 -0.08 -15.78 -10.52
CA GLU A 50 1.06 -16.69 -10.34
C GLU A 50 0.63 -18.11 -9.97
N GLU A 51 -0.44 -18.29 -9.18
CA GLU A 51 -0.96 -19.62 -8.80
C GLU A 51 -1.70 -20.35 -9.94
N GLY A 52 -2.14 -19.62 -10.96
CA GLY A 52 -2.80 -20.16 -12.15
C GLY A 52 -1.88 -20.56 -13.31
N ARG A 53 -0.54 -20.42 -13.14
CA ARG A 53 0.48 -20.74 -14.15
C ARG A 53 1.26 -22.00 -13.79
#